data_AF-A0A4V3IRT0-F1
#
_entry.id   AF-A0A4V3IRT0-F1
#
_cell.length_a   1.000
_cell.length_b   1.000
_cell.length_c   1.000
_cell.angle_alpha   90.00
_cell.angle_beta   90.00
_cell.angle_gamma   90.00
#
_symmetry.space_group_name_H-M   'P 1'
#
loop_
_entity.id
_entity.type
_entity.pdbx_description
1 polymer ?
#
loop_
_entity_poly.entity_id
_entity_poly.type
_entity_poly.pdbx_seq_one_letter_code
_entity_poly.pdbx_strand_id
1 'polypeptide(L)'
;MRLPEISGPAEHQDYLALLDRCLLDRKLSAHEAQALVQLAEELGLSRHRCHQLHGEYFAALARIAWADGVLTTDEIADLVDVANLLDISADALDAALDHPEPAVVVLASAHFELHLGDLVVLTGEMMRPRSDWESELLARGFAPTSAVTKKVTLLVAADPDSLSSKARKARDYGIPIVGEAALARLAGAFPLR
;
A
#
# COMPACT_ATOMS: atom_id res chain seq x y z
N MET A 1 11.42 12.05 -20.29
CA MET A 1 11.00 11.78 -18.90
C MET A 1 12.17 12.03 -17.96
N ARG A 2 11.93 12.49 -16.73
CA ARG A 2 12.96 12.52 -15.67
C ARG A 2 13.23 11.10 -15.19
N LEU A 3 14.46 10.84 -14.75
CA LEU A 3 14.90 9.54 -14.26
C LEU A 3 14.32 9.25 -12.87
N PRO A 4 13.85 8.01 -12.62
CA PRO A 4 13.54 7.57 -11.27
C PRO A 4 14.81 7.33 -10.45
N GLU A 5 15.00 8.10 -9.39
CA GLU A 5 16.09 7.89 -8.42
C GLU A 5 15.72 6.74 -7.47
N ILE A 6 16.25 5.55 -7.72
CA ILE A 6 16.10 4.40 -6.82
C ILE A 6 17.38 4.26 -5.99
N SER A 7 17.26 4.45 -4.67
CA SER A 7 18.37 4.25 -3.74
C SER A 7 18.62 2.75 -3.50
N GLY A 8 19.87 2.32 -3.64
CA GLY A 8 20.27 0.94 -3.40
C GLY A 8 21.78 0.71 -3.53
N PRO A 9 22.25 -0.53 -3.29
CA PRO A 9 23.59 -1.00 -3.63
C PRO A 9 24.03 -0.61 -5.05
N ALA A 10 25.33 -0.39 -5.25
CA ALA A 10 25.89 0.05 -6.54
C ALA A 10 25.54 -0.92 -7.67
N GLU A 11 25.46 -2.22 -7.38
CA GLU A 11 25.07 -3.26 -8.32
C GLU A 11 23.64 -3.06 -8.83
N HIS A 12 22.71 -2.63 -7.96
CA HIS A 12 21.35 -2.33 -8.38
C HIS A 12 21.29 -1.09 -9.27
N GLN A 13 22.14 -0.10 -9.00
CA GLN A 13 22.20 1.13 -9.79
C GLN A 13 22.75 0.86 -11.20
N ASP A 14 23.80 0.04 -11.30
CA ASP A 14 24.39 -0.34 -12.59
C ASP A 14 23.39 -1.13 -13.45
N TYR A 15 22.64 -2.06 -12.83
CA TYR A 15 21.57 -2.78 -13.50
C TYR A 15 20.45 -1.86 -13.99
N LEU A 16 19.98 -0.95 -13.14
CA LEU A 16 18.92 0.00 -13.47
C LEU A 16 19.35 1.01 -14.55
N ALA A 17 20.63 1.39 -14.57
CA ALA A 17 21.17 2.28 -15.60
C ALA A 17 21.20 1.61 -16.98
N LEU A 18 21.52 0.32 -17.07
CA LEU A 18 21.41 -0.43 -18.32
C LEU A 18 19.96 -0.58 -18.74
N LEU A 19 19.07 -0.90 -17.79
CA LEU A 19 17.63 -1.03 -18.02
C LEU A 19 17.03 0.24 -18.61
N ASP A 20 17.31 1.40 -18.01
CA ASP A 20 16.85 2.70 -18.49
C ASP A 20 17.30 2.96 -19.94
N ARG A 21 18.57 2.68 -20.25
CA ARG A 21 19.11 2.87 -21.59
C ARG A 21 18.40 2.00 -22.64
N CYS A 22 18.05 0.78 -22.27
CA CYS A 22 17.29 -0.14 -23.13
C CYS A 22 15.81 0.24 -23.27
N LEU A 23 15.27 1.06 -22.38
CA LEU A 23 13.87 1.52 -22.44
C LEU A 23 13.70 2.87 -23.14
N LEU A 24 14.80 3.54 -23.52
CA LEU A 24 14.77 4.86 -24.18
C LEU A 24 14.00 4.86 -25.51
N ASP A 25 14.10 3.79 -26.29
CA ASP A 25 13.41 3.65 -27.58
C ASP A 25 12.09 2.87 -27.46
N ARG A 26 11.69 2.54 -26.21
CA ARG A 26 10.53 1.72 -25.85
C ARG A 26 10.49 0.39 -26.58
N LYS A 27 11.67 -0.18 -26.85
CA LYS A 27 11.81 -1.49 -27.48
C LYS A 27 12.91 -2.25 -26.80
N LEU A 28 12.56 -3.37 -26.19
CA LEU A 28 13.57 -4.30 -25.70
C LEU A 28 13.84 -5.35 -26.78
N SER A 29 14.97 -5.24 -27.47
CA SER A 29 15.40 -6.29 -28.39
C SER A 29 15.86 -7.53 -27.62
N ALA A 30 15.88 -8.69 -28.30
CA ALA A 30 16.38 -9.93 -27.71
C ALA A 30 17.86 -9.81 -27.25
N HIS A 31 18.65 -8.99 -27.93
CA HIS A 31 20.05 -8.74 -27.56
C HIS A 31 20.16 -7.89 -26.28
N GLU A 32 19.30 -6.89 -26.12
CA GLU A 32 19.25 -6.05 -24.91
C GLU A 32 18.71 -6.82 -23.70
N ALA A 33 17.67 -7.64 -23.91
CA ALA A 33 17.20 -8.57 -22.89
C ALA A 33 18.31 -9.55 -22.45
N GLN A 34 19.08 -10.09 -23.40
CA GLN A 34 20.22 -10.95 -23.10
C GLN A 34 21.33 -10.21 -22.32
N ALA A 35 21.61 -8.94 -22.70
CA ALA A 35 22.60 -8.11 -22.01
C ALA A 35 22.19 -7.80 -20.57
N LEU A 36 20.90 -7.56 -20.32
CA LEU A 36 20.36 -7.39 -18.96
C LEU A 36 20.52 -8.66 -18.13
N VAL A 37 20.23 -9.83 -18.72
CA VAL A 37 20.41 -11.12 -18.03
C VAL A 37 21.88 -11.36 -17.70
N GLN A 38 22.79 -11.11 -18.66
CA GLN A 38 24.24 -11.27 -18.43
C GLN A 38 24.74 -10.33 -17.34
N LEU A 39 24.32 -9.05 -17.36
CA LEU A 39 24.71 -8.09 -16.32
C LEU A 39 24.16 -8.51 -14.96
N ALA A 40 22.92 -9.01 -14.89
CA ALA A 40 22.36 -9.54 -13.64
C ALA A 40 23.18 -10.71 -13.10
N GLU A 41 23.65 -11.62 -13.95
CA GLU A 41 24.52 -12.74 -13.55
C GLU A 41 25.89 -12.25 -13.05
N GLU A 42 26.52 -11.29 -13.73
CA GLU A 42 27.79 -10.70 -13.34
C GLU A 42 27.71 -10.00 -11.98
N LEU A 43 26.59 -9.33 -11.71
CA LEU A 43 26.31 -8.62 -10.46
C LEU A 43 25.78 -9.55 -9.35
N GLY A 44 25.57 -10.84 -9.64
CA GLY A 44 25.02 -11.80 -8.68
C GLY A 44 23.55 -11.56 -8.32
N LEU A 45 22.80 -10.88 -9.16
CA LEU A 45 21.38 -10.59 -8.95
C LEU A 45 20.53 -11.80 -9.31
N SER A 46 19.79 -12.30 -8.33
CA SER A 46 18.81 -13.35 -8.58
C SER A 46 17.68 -12.85 -9.50
N ARG A 47 17.05 -13.76 -10.24
CA ARG A 47 15.88 -13.46 -11.08
C ARG A 47 14.73 -12.82 -10.29
N HIS A 48 14.54 -13.24 -9.03
CA HIS A 48 13.56 -12.62 -8.13
C HIS A 48 13.90 -11.16 -7.82
N ARG A 49 15.19 -10.85 -7.58
CA ARG A 49 15.64 -9.48 -7.34
C ARG A 49 15.51 -8.61 -8.60
N CYS A 50 15.82 -9.16 -9.78
CA CYS A 50 15.61 -8.44 -11.05
C CYS A 50 14.14 -8.06 -11.24
N HIS A 51 13.22 -9.00 -10.96
CA HIS A 51 11.79 -8.74 -11.03
C HIS A 51 11.33 -7.69 -10.00
N GLN A 52 11.90 -7.68 -8.79
CA GLN A 52 11.65 -6.60 -7.82
C GLN A 52 12.16 -5.25 -8.34
N LEU A 53 13.36 -5.20 -8.89
CA LEU A 53 13.94 -3.98 -9.46
C LEU A 53 13.12 -3.45 -10.64
N HIS A 54 12.60 -4.32 -11.50
CA HIS A 54 11.67 -3.93 -12.57
C HIS A 54 10.40 -3.28 -12.02
N GLY A 55 9.82 -3.86 -10.96
CA GLY A 55 8.63 -3.29 -10.30
C GLY A 55 8.93 -1.95 -9.61
N GLU A 56 10.05 -1.85 -8.89
CA GLU A 56 10.52 -0.61 -8.27
C GLU A 56 10.75 0.50 -9.32
N TYR A 57 11.37 0.15 -10.45
CA TYR A 57 11.57 1.04 -11.60
C TYR A 57 10.26 1.51 -12.21
N PHE A 58 9.35 0.59 -12.52
CA PHE A 58 8.05 0.92 -13.08
C PHE A 58 7.21 1.81 -12.16
N ALA A 59 7.15 1.51 -10.86
CA ALA A 59 6.44 2.33 -9.88
C ALA A 59 7.04 3.73 -9.77
N ALA A 60 8.36 3.87 -9.86
CA ALA A 60 9.02 5.16 -9.86
C ALA A 60 8.76 5.95 -11.16
N LEU A 61 8.71 5.27 -12.31
CA LEU A 61 8.34 5.86 -13.61
C LEU A 61 6.89 6.38 -13.59
N ALA A 62 5.95 5.58 -13.07
CA ALA A 62 4.56 5.98 -12.92
C ALA A 62 4.42 7.21 -12.01
N ARG A 63 5.13 7.26 -10.88
CA ARG A 63 5.13 8.45 -9.99
C ARG A 63 5.63 9.73 -10.69
N ILE A 64 6.57 9.61 -11.62
CA ILE A 64 7.07 10.75 -12.40
C ILE A 64 6.04 11.20 -13.43
N ALA A 65 5.34 10.25 -14.07
CA ALA A 65 4.24 10.56 -14.97
C ALA A 65 3.08 11.24 -14.21
N TRP A 66 2.83 10.83 -12.96
CA TRP A 66 1.87 11.49 -12.06
C TRP A 66 2.33 12.83 -11.46
N ALA A 67 3.51 13.36 -11.83
CA ALA A 67 4.10 14.53 -11.14
C ALA A 67 3.27 15.82 -11.28
N ASP A 68 2.45 15.94 -12.32
CA ASP A 68 1.53 17.05 -12.54
C ASP A 68 0.08 16.74 -12.09
N GLY A 69 -0.15 15.54 -11.55
CA GLY A 69 -1.45 15.06 -11.09
C GLY A 69 -2.40 14.60 -12.19
N VAL A 70 -1.94 14.50 -13.45
CA VAL A 70 -2.77 14.08 -14.59
C VAL A 70 -1.96 13.18 -15.51
N LEU A 71 -2.39 11.93 -15.71
CA LEU A 71 -1.87 11.09 -16.78
C LEU A 71 -2.56 11.41 -18.11
N THR A 72 -1.78 11.79 -19.11
CA THR A 72 -2.27 11.94 -20.49
C THR A 72 -2.43 10.58 -21.17
N THR A 73 -3.23 10.52 -22.25
CA THR A 73 -3.41 9.28 -23.03
C THR A 73 -2.09 8.74 -23.58
N ASP A 74 -1.18 9.64 -23.96
CA ASP A 74 0.16 9.26 -24.42
C ASP A 74 0.97 8.65 -23.26
N GLU A 75 1.00 9.26 -22.08
CA GLU A 75 1.70 8.71 -20.91
C GLU A 75 1.13 7.37 -20.44
N ILE A 76 -0.19 7.17 -20.55
CA ILE A 76 -0.82 5.87 -20.26
C ILE A 76 -0.36 4.81 -21.24
N ALA A 77 -0.37 5.11 -22.55
CA ALA A 77 0.14 4.19 -23.57
C ALA A 77 1.61 3.85 -23.32
N ASP A 78 2.40 4.85 -22.92
CA ASP A 78 3.82 4.70 -22.59
C ASP A 78 4.05 3.77 -21.40
N LEU A 79 3.26 3.92 -20.33
CA LEU A 79 3.32 3.05 -19.16
C LEU A 79 2.90 1.61 -19.49
N VAL A 80 1.86 1.44 -20.31
CA VAL A 80 1.42 0.11 -20.76
C VAL A 80 2.50 -0.59 -21.58
N ASP A 81 3.15 0.13 -22.51
CA ASP A 81 4.24 -0.41 -23.31
C ASP A 81 5.43 -0.85 -22.43
N VAL A 82 5.83 -0.01 -21.47
CA VAL A 82 6.92 -0.35 -20.53
C VAL A 82 6.56 -1.52 -19.62
N ALA A 83 5.32 -1.59 -19.13
CA ALA A 83 4.85 -2.70 -18.29
C ALA A 83 4.91 -4.03 -19.04
N ASN A 84 4.49 -4.05 -20.32
CA ASN A 84 4.58 -5.24 -21.17
C ASN A 84 6.02 -5.66 -21.44
N LEU A 85 6.94 -4.71 -21.64
CA LEU A 85 8.36 -5.00 -21.88
C LEU A 85 9.06 -5.58 -20.64
N LEU A 86 8.64 -5.17 -19.45
CA LEU A 86 9.24 -5.58 -18.18
C LEU A 86 8.56 -6.80 -17.53
N ASP A 87 7.55 -7.37 -18.18
CA ASP A 87 6.72 -8.48 -17.68
C ASP A 87 6.05 -8.13 -16.33
N ILE A 88 5.58 -6.88 -16.21
CA ILE A 88 4.84 -6.41 -15.03
C ILE A 88 3.42 -7.00 -15.07
N SER A 89 2.93 -7.48 -13.92
CA SER A 89 1.59 -8.03 -13.82
C SER A 89 0.52 -6.97 -14.09
N ALA A 90 -0.59 -7.36 -14.72
CA ALA A 90 -1.73 -6.48 -14.97
C ALA A 90 -2.21 -5.76 -13.69
N ASP A 91 -2.24 -6.47 -12.54
CA ASP A 91 -2.59 -5.88 -11.24
C ASP A 91 -1.66 -4.72 -10.82
N ALA A 92 -0.37 -4.80 -11.17
CA ALA A 92 0.62 -3.77 -10.82
C ALA A 92 0.59 -2.59 -11.81
N LEU A 93 0.23 -2.85 -13.07
CA LEU A 93 -0.07 -1.83 -14.06
C LEU A 93 -1.33 -1.05 -13.68
N ASP A 94 -2.42 -1.74 -13.36
CA ASP A 94 -3.67 -1.14 -12.90
C ASP A 94 -3.43 -0.30 -11.64
N ALA A 95 -2.66 -0.81 -10.66
CA ALA A 95 -2.30 -0.06 -9.46
C ALA A 95 -1.40 1.17 -9.72
N ALA A 96 -0.72 1.24 -10.85
CA ALA A 96 0.10 2.39 -11.24
C ALA A 96 -0.67 3.43 -12.08
N LEU A 97 -1.68 2.97 -12.82
CA LEU A 97 -2.61 3.79 -13.60
C LEU A 97 -3.74 4.37 -12.75
N ASP A 98 -4.13 3.67 -11.68
CA ASP A 98 -4.94 4.22 -10.61
C ASP A 98 -4.03 5.08 -9.73
N HIS A 99 -4.47 6.29 -9.37
CA HIS A 99 -3.64 7.34 -8.74
C HIS A 99 -2.74 6.73 -7.64
N PRO A 100 -1.42 7.05 -7.59
CA PRO A 100 -0.54 6.53 -6.57
C PRO A 100 -0.94 7.20 -5.25
N GLU A 101 -1.93 6.65 -4.56
CA GLU A 101 -1.99 6.81 -3.12
C GLU A 101 -0.65 6.30 -2.60
N PRO A 102 0.06 7.09 -1.77
CA PRO A 102 1.36 6.68 -1.26
C PRO A 102 1.20 5.28 -0.66
N ALA A 103 1.95 4.33 -1.21
CA ALA A 103 1.90 2.92 -0.85
C ALA A 103 2.13 2.76 0.66
N VAL A 104 1.05 2.80 1.42
CA VAL A 104 0.97 2.13 2.71
C VAL A 104 0.75 0.68 2.33
N VAL A 105 1.71 -0.17 2.66
CA VAL A 105 1.61 -1.62 2.51
C VAL A 105 0.37 -2.07 3.29
N VAL A 106 -0.77 -2.24 2.62
CA VAL A 106 -1.98 -2.82 3.20
C VAL A 106 -2.02 -4.27 2.77
N LEU A 107 -1.60 -5.14 3.67
CA LEU A 107 -1.88 -6.57 3.56
C LEU A 107 -3.40 -6.78 3.63
N ALA A 108 -3.90 -7.52 2.64
CA ALA A 108 -5.17 -8.23 2.60
C ALA A 108 -6.47 -7.40 2.55
N SER A 109 -7.07 -7.46 1.35
CA SER A 109 -8.48 -7.32 1.06
C SER A 109 -9.38 -8.19 1.95
N ALA A 110 -10.08 -7.52 2.86
CA ALA A 110 -11.47 -7.79 3.19
C ALA A 110 -12.06 -6.44 3.60
N HIS A 111 -12.97 -5.89 2.80
CA HIS A 111 -13.66 -4.64 3.11
C HIS A 111 -14.45 -4.84 4.42
N PHE A 112 -13.83 -4.48 5.54
CA PHE A 112 -14.52 -4.34 6.81
C PHE A 112 -15.33 -3.04 6.74
N GLU A 113 -16.62 -3.17 6.50
CA GLU A 113 -17.55 -2.05 6.47
C GLU A 113 -18.19 -1.85 7.85
N LEU A 114 -17.86 -0.72 8.48
CA LEU A 114 -18.59 -0.26 9.66
C LEU A 114 -19.94 0.31 9.24
N HIS A 115 -20.97 -0.02 10.00
CA HIS A 115 -22.31 0.49 9.84
C HIS A 115 -22.64 1.45 10.99
N LEU A 116 -23.48 2.45 10.70
CA LEU A 116 -24.02 3.34 11.74
C LEU A 116 -24.72 2.50 12.82
N GLY A 117 -24.38 2.76 14.09
CA GLY A 117 -24.87 2.00 15.23
C GLY A 117 -23.98 0.82 15.65
N ASP A 118 -22.89 0.54 14.94
CA ASP A 118 -21.95 -0.51 15.31
C ASP A 118 -21.28 -0.24 16.66
N LEU A 119 -21.07 -1.34 17.40
CA LEU A 119 -20.44 -1.32 18.71
C LEU A 119 -18.92 -1.34 18.56
N VAL A 120 -18.28 -0.26 19.02
CA VAL A 120 -16.83 -0.09 18.97
C VAL A 120 -16.26 -0.16 20.38
N VAL A 121 -15.28 -1.03 20.61
CA VAL A 121 -14.60 -1.12 21.91
C VAL A 121 -13.26 -0.42 21.84
N LEU A 122 -13.02 0.51 22.76
CA LEU A 122 -11.72 1.15 22.94
C LEU A 122 -10.95 0.44 24.07
N THR A 123 -9.71 0.03 23.83
CA THR A 123 -8.82 -0.59 24.83
C THR A 123 -7.39 -0.06 24.74
N GLY A 124 -6.71 0.00 25.89
CA GLY A 124 -5.36 0.56 26.00
C GLY A 124 -5.35 2.04 26.36
N GLU A 125 -4.15 2.56 26.61
CA GLU A 125 -3.91 3.97 26.90
C GLU A 125 -3.63 4.68 25.57
N MET A 126 -4.63 5.41 25.09
CA MET A 126 -4.60 6.07 23.79
C MET A 126 -3.94 7.44 23.88
N MET A 127 -3.39 7.94 22.76
CA MET A 127 -2.81 9.28 22.71
C MET A 127 -3.84 10.39 22.98
N ARG A 128 -5.11 10.17 22.62
CA ARG A 128 -6.24 11.03 22.99
C ARG A 128 -7.01 10.43 24.17
N PRO A 129 -7.56 11.26 25.08
CA PRO A 129 -8.44 10.79 26.14
C PRO A 129 -9.56 9.93 25.59
N ARG A 130 -9.86 8.83 26.26
CA ARG A 130 -10.95 7.92 25.90
C ARG A 130 -12.28 8.65 25.72
N SER A 131 -12.57 9.64 26.56
CA SER A 131 -13.77 10.48 26.49
C SER A 131 -13.93 11.20 25.15
N ASP A 132 -12.83 11.63 24.54
CA ASP A 132 -12.83 12.38 23.29
C ASP A 132 -13.16 11.46 22.12
N TRP A 133 -12.56 10.26 22.13
CA TRP A 133 -12.88 9.21 21.17
C TRP A 133 -14.33 8.74 21.29
N GLU A 134 -14.83 8.55 22.51
CA GLU A 134 -16.24 8.16 22.74
C GLU A 134 -17.20 9.25 22.24
N SER A 135 -16.89 10.52 22.49
CA SER A 135 -17.69 11.65 22.00
C SER A 135 -17.68 11.74 20.47
N GLU A 136 -16.51 11.53 19.86
CA GLU A 136 -16.35 11.55 18.40
C GLU A 136 -17.08 10.38 17.73
N LEU A 137 -17.01 9.19 18.31
CA LEU A 137 -17.74 8.01 17.85
C LEU A 137 -19.25 8.21 17.96
N LEU A 138 -19.72 8.76 19.09
CA LEU A 138 -21.14 9.08 19.29
C LEU A 138 -21.62 10.13 18.28
N ALA A 139 -20.84 11.19 18.06
CA ALA A 139 -21.15 12.23 17.07
C ALA A 139 -21.22 11.67 15.64
N ARG A 140 -20.48 10.59 15.34
CA ARG A 140 -20.51 9.92 14.04
C ARG A 140 -21.55 8.79 13.96
N GLY A 141 -22.32 8.55 15.03
CA GLY A 141 -23.39 7.55 15.08
C GLY A 141 -22.96 6.14 15.47
N PHE A 142 -21.77 5.97 16.04
CA PHE A 142 -21.29 4.70 16.59
C PHE A 142 -21.59 4.60 18.09
N ALA A 143 -21.61 3.36 18.61
CA ALA A 143 -21.86 3.09 20.02
C ALA A 143 -20.57 2.60 20.71
N PRO A 144 -19.83 3.49 21.40
CA PRO A 144 -18.65 3.07 22.14
C PRO A 144 -19.03 2.19 23.34
N THR A 145 -18.30 1.10 23.56
CA THR A 145 -18.49 0.22 24.72
C THR A 145 -17.14 -0.19 25.35
N SER A 146 -17.16 -0.50 26.65
CA SER A 146 -15.96 -0.90 27.40
C SER A 146 -15.77 -2.41 27.45
N ALA A 147 -16.77 -3.18 27.03
CA ALA A 147 -16.80 -4.62 27.12
C ALA A 147 -16.80 -5.29 25.74
N VAL A 148 -15.86 -6.22 25.53
CA VAL A 148 -15.86 -7.08 24.34
C VAL A 148 -16.97 -8.14 24.49
N THR A 149 -17.99 -8.01 23.64
CA THR A 149 -19.12 -8.95 23.52
C THR A 149 -19.24 -9.42 22.07
N LYS A 150 -19.97 -10.51 21.80
CA LYS A 150 -20.18 -11.01 20.43
C LYS A 150 -20.93 -10.04 19.50
N LYS A 151 -21.51 -8.95 20.05
CA LYS A 151 -22.18 -7.90 19.28
C LYS A 151 -21.23 -6.77 18.88
N VAL A 152 -19.98 -6.79 19.37
CA VAL A 152 -18.97 -5.78 19.05
C VAL A 152 -18.47 -6.04 17.63
N THR A 153 -18.51 -5.01 16.80
CA THR A 153 -18.12 -5.08 15.40
C THR A 153 -16.63 -4.73 15.24
N LEU A 154 -16.07 -3.91 16.13
CA LEU A 154 -14.67 -3.47 16.07
C LEU A 154 -14.04 -3.30 17.45
N LEU A 155 -12.82 -3.80 17.63
CA LEU A 155 -11.96 -3.48 18.76
C LEU A 155 -10.86 -2.51 18.30
N VAL A 156 -10.73 -1.39 18.97
CA VAL A 156 -9.65 -0.43 18.77
C VAL A 156 -8.69 -0.53 19.95
N ALA A 157 -7.45 -0.90 19.67
CA ALA A 157 -6.39 -0.99 20.65
C ALA A 157 -5.34 0.10 20.39
N ALA A 158 -4.82 0.72 21.46
CA ALA A 158 -3.64 1.60 21.33
C ALA A 158 -2.44 0.85 20.73
N ASP A 159 -2.32 -0.44 21.07
CA ASP A 159 -1.36 -1.38 20.50
C ASP A 159 -2.12 -2.65 20.02
N PRO A 160 -2.29 -2.86 18.71
CA PRO A 160 -2.97 -4.04 18.14
C PRO A 160 -2.28 -5.38 18.47
N ASP A 161 -0.97 -5.36 18.73
CA ASP A 161 -0.18 -6.54 19.08
C ASP A 161 -0.23 -6.87 20.58
N SER A 162 -0.86 -5.99 21.37
CA SER A 162 -1.03 -6.18 22.80
C SER A 162 -1.81 -7.46 23.15
N LEU A 163 -1.27 -8.23 24.09
CA LEU A 163 -1.85 -9.47 24.62
C LEU A 163 -2.92 -9.23 25.71
N SER A 164 -3.57 -8.07 25.72
CA SER A 164 -4.65 -7.76 26.66
C SER A 164 -5.75 -8.82 26.63
N SER A 165 -6.36 -9.09 27.78
CA SER A 165 -7.49 -10.02 27.91
C SER A 165 -8.67 -9.64 26.99
N LYS A 166 -8.82 -8.35 26.66
CA LYS A 166 -9.81 -7.86 25.68
C LYS A 166 -9.42 -8.19 24.23
N ALA A 167 -8.15 -8.05 23.88
CA ALA A 167 -7.63 -8.39 22.55
C ALA A 167 -7.71 -9.90 22.29
N ARG A 168 -7.38 -10.73 23.29
CA ARG A 168 -7.56 -12.18 23.22
C ARG A 168 -9.02 -12.55 22.97
N LYS A 169 -9.93 -11.98 23.76
CA LYS A 169 -11.38 -12.22 23.63
C LYS A 169 -11.96 -11.75 22.29
N ALA A 170 -11.45 -10.66 21.72
CA ALA A 170 -11.84 -10.19 20.39
C ALA A 170 -11.39 -11.18 19.30
N ARG A 171 -10.15 -11.66 19.37
CA ARG A 171 -9.64 -12.72 18.47
C ARG A 171 -10.48 -14.00 18.56
N ASP A 172 -10.83 -14.43 19.78
CA ASP A 172 -11.67 -15.61 20.02
C ASP A 172 -13.08 -15.46 19.42
N TYR A 173 -13.58 -14.23 19.30
CA TYR A 173 -14.88 -13.91 18.70
C TYR A 173 -14.81 -13.53 17.22
N GLY A 174 -13.61 -13.53 16.61
CA GLY A 174 -13.42 -13.10 15.22
C GLY A 174 -13.64 -11.60 15.00
N ILE A 175 -13.52 -10.79 16.05
CA ILE A 175 -13.71 -9.34 15.99
C ILE A 175 -12.38 -8.70 15.53
N PRO A 176 -12.40 -7.86 14.48
CA PRO A 176 -11.21 -7.17 14.00
C PRO A 176 -10.64 -6.23 15.07
N ILE A 177 -9.30 -6.19 15.15
CA ILE A 177 -8.54 -5.35 16.07
C ILE A 177 -7.76 -4.33 15.26
N VAL A 178 -7.97 -3.05 15.52
CA VAL A 178 -7.34 -1.96 14.77
C VAL A 178 -6.68 -0.93 15.70
N GLY A 179 -5.73 -0.16 15.19
CA GLY A 179 -5.08 0.93 15.91
C GLY A 179 -5.85 2.26 15.88
N GLU A 180 -5.41 3.25 16.65
CA GLU A 180 -5.98 4.62 16.64
C GLU A 180 -5.97 5.26 15.24
N ALA A 181 -4.89 5.06 14.47
CA ALA A 181 -4.78 5.59 13.11
C ALA A 181 -5.84 5.01 12.16
N ALA A 182 -6.14 3.72 12.31
CA ALA A 182 -7.18 3.06 11.53
C ALA A 182 -8.57 3.50 11.99
N LEU A 183 -8.79 3.70 13.29
CA LEU A 183 -10.01 4.30 13.81
C LEU A 183 -10.23 5.71 13.22
N ALA A 184 -9.20 6.56 13.18
CA ALA A 184 -9.29 7.91 12.62
C ALA A 184 -9.71 7.89 11.14
N ARG A 185 -9.14 6.98 10.35
CA ARG A 185 -9.50 6.77 8.95
C ARG A 185 -10.95 6.32 8.79
N LEU A 186 -11.36 5.31 9.57
CA LEU A 186 -12.71 4.77 9.55
C LEU A 186 -13.74 5.80 9.99
N ALA A 187 -13.46 6.53 11.07
CA ALA A 187 -14.31 7.60 11.56
C ALA A 187 -14.43 8.75 10.55
N GLY A 188 -13.32 9.12 9.88
CA GLY A 188 -13.30 10.15 8.84
C GLY A 188 -14.19 9.86 7.62
N ALA A 189 -14.48 8.59 7.34
CA ALA A 189 -15.40 8.19 6.28
C ALA A 189 -16.88 8.49 6.60
N PHE A 190 -17.22 8.74 7.87
CA PHE A 190 -18.59 9.07 8.29
C PHE A 190 -18.71 10.55 8.66
N PRO A 191 -19.70 11.28 8.10
CA PRO A 191 -19.92 12.67 8.45
C PRO A 191 -20.34 12.82 9.92
N LEU A 192 -19.90 13.90 10.57
CA LEU A 192 -20.34 14.28 11.90
C LEU A 192 -21.85 14.59 11.87
N ARG A 193 -22.61 14.10 12.85
CA ARG A 193 -24.03 14.41 13.04
C ARG A 193 -24.26 15.47 14.09
#